data_AF-A0A968VML8-F1
#
_entry.id   AF-A0A968VML8-F1
#
_cell.length_a   1.000
_cell.length_b   1.000
_cell.length_c   1.000
_cell.angle_alpha   90.00
_cell.angle_beta   90.00
_cell.angle_gamma   90.00
#
_symmetry.space_group_name_H-M   'P 1'
#
loop_
_entity.id
_entity.type
_entity.pdbx_description
1 polymer ?
#
loop_
_entity_poly.entity_id
_entity_poly.type
_entity_poly.pdbx_seq_one_letter_code
_entity_poly.pdbx_strand_id
1 'polypeptide(L)'
;MVNVVQMGEMGAELSAIVQEVSDRQTQIVIESAGKPVVAVVPYDYLMNLLEALEDAIDSTLLKNAVESNDIFFSFEEVIAAHNQAHNVEVRVEDFTK
;
A
#
# COMPACT_ATOMS: atom_id res chain seq x y z
N MET A 1 -10.89 -14.33 -8.99
CA MET A 1 -10.78 -15.29 -10.10
C MET A 1 -9.89 -14.64 -11.15
N VAL A 2 -8.84 -15.33 -11.61
CA VAL A 2 -7.88 -14.77 -12.58
C VAL A 2 -8.23 -15.33 -13.96
N ASN A 3 -8.41 -14.47 -14.94
CA ASN A 3 -8.65 -14.84 -16.33
C ASN A 3 -7.35 -14.70 -17.15
N VAL A 4 -7.13 -15.56 -18.15
CA VAL A 4 -5.88 -15.57 -18.93
C VAL A 4 -6.19 -15.33 -20.41
N VAL A 5 -5.52 -14.36 -21.03
CA VAL A 5 -5.76 -13.94 -22.43
C VAL A 5 -4.44 -13.90 -23.21
N GLN A 6 -4.46 -14.25 -24.50
CA GLN A 6 -3.27 -14.18 -25.36
C GLN A 6 -3.09 -12.78 -25.96
N MET A 7 -1.85 -12.30 -26.04
CA MET A 7 -1.52 -10.94 -26.51
C MET A 7 -2.05 -10.63 -27.93
N GLY A 8 -2.19 -11.64 -28.80
CA GLY A 8 -2.72 -11.47 -30.15
C GLY A 8 -4.20 -11.05 -30.21
N GLU A 9 -4.97 -11.29 -29.15
CA GLU A 9 -6.41 -11.02 -29.08
C GLU A 9 -6.72 -9.64 -28.49
N MET A 10 -5.75 -8.99 -27.84
CA MET A 10 -5.94 -7.71 -27.14
C MET A 10 -6.28 -6.52 -28.04
N GLY A 11 -5.73 -6.48 -29.26
CA GLY A 11 -5.79 -5.28 -30.11
C GLY A 11 -7.22 -4.87 -30.49
N ALA A 12 -8.15 -5.83 -30.57
CA ALA A 12 -9.54 -5.58 -30.89
C ALA A 12 -10.46 -5.47 -29.65
N GLU A 13 -10.02 -5.98 -28.49
CA GLU A 13 -10.89 -6.22 -27.34
C GLU A 13 -10.48 -5.47 -26.05
N LEU A 14 -9.50 -4.57 -26.12
CA LEU A 14 -9.01 -3.83 -24.95
C LEU A 14 -10.15 -3.16 -24.15
N SER A 15 -11.12 -2.55 -24.82
CA SER A 15 -12.27 -1.92 -24.15
C SER A 15 -13.14 -2.95 -23.41
N ALA A 16 -13.33 -4.15 -23.95
CA ALA A 16 -14.11 -5.21 -23.32
C ALA A 16 -13.38 -5.77 -22.08
N ILE A 17 -12.07 -5.96 -22.18
CA ILE A 17 -11.18 -6.39 -21.08
C ILE A 17 -11.23 -5.37 -19.94
N VAL A 18 -11.10 -4.08 -20.25
CA VAL A 18 -11.18 -3.00 -19.24
C VAL A 18 -12.54 -3.00 -18.56
N GLN A 19 -13.62 -3.17 -19.32
CA GLN A 19 -14.96 -3.21 -18.78
C GLN A 19 -15.20 -4.45 -17.90
N GLU A 20 -14.68 -5.61 -18.28
CA GLU A 20 -14.76 -6.83 -17.48
C GLU A 20 -14.02 -6.71 -16.14
N VAL A 21 -12.82 -6.12 -16.15
CA VAL A 21 -12.02 -5.86 -14.95
C VAL A 21 -12.75 -4.88 -14.03
N SER A 22 -13.29 -3.79 -14.58
CA SER A 22 -14.01 -2.77 -13.83
C SER A 22 -15.31 -3.31 -13.21
N ASP A 23 -16.18 -3.90 -14.02
CA ASP A 23 -17.56 -4.23 -13.62
C ASP A 23 -17.63 -5.52 -12.79
N ARG A 24 -16.70 -6.46 -13.03
CA ARG A 24 -16.70 -7.76 -12.34
C ARG A 24 -15.63 -7.90 -11.28
N GLN A 25 -14.82 -6.86 -11.05
CA GLN A 25 -13.69 -6.88 -10.10
C GLN A 25 -12.76 -8.08 -10.37
N THR A 26 -12.60 -8.42 -11.65
CA THR A 26 -11.81 -9.58 -12.08
C THR A 26 -10.39 -9.16 -12.38
N GLN A 27 -9.45 -10.08 -12.19
CA GLN A 27 -8.04 -9.87 -12.52
C GLN A 27 -7.73 -10.64 -13.79
N ILE A 28 -7.00 -10.03 -14.71
CA ILE A 28 -6.67 -10.64 -16.00
C ILE A 28 -5.15 -10.67 -16.15
N VAL A 29 -4.62 -11.82 -16.55
CA VAL A 29 -3.21 -11.98 -16.92
C VAL A 29 -3.14 -12.17 -18.42
N ILE A 30 -2.35 -11.34 -19.07
CA ILE A 30 -2.08 -11.45 -20.50
C ILE A 30 -0.76 -12.18 -20.67
N GLU A 31 -0.77 -13.19 -21.53
CA GLU A 31 0.39 -13.99 -21.86
C GLU A 31 0.90 -13.71 -23.27
N SER A 32 2.21 -13.84 -23.43
CA SER A 32 2.89 -13.90 -24.72
C SER A 32 3.76 -15.14 -24.76
N ALA A 33 3.51 -16.01 -25.75
CA ALA A 33 4.17 -17.31 -25.88
C ALA A 33 4.09 -18.19 -24.61
N GLY A 34 2.91 -18.21 -23.97
CA GLY A 34 2.66 -19.00 -22.76
C GLY A 34 3.36 -18.49 -21.51
N LYS A 35 3.82 -17.23 -21.51
CA LYS A 35 4.41 -16.58 -20.34
C LYS A 35 3.60 -15.33 -19.98
N PRO A 36 3.30 -15.11 -18.69
CA PRO A 36 2.63 -13.89 -18.26
C PRO A 36 3.52 -12.67 -18.51
N VAL A 37 2.98 -11.66 -19.18
CA VAL A 37 3.70 -10.43 -19.55
C VAL A 37 3.02 -9.16 -19.04
N VAL A 38 1.69 -9.17 -18.85
CA VAL A 38 0.94 -8.03 -18.33
C VAL A 38 -0.14 -8.55 -17.37
N ALA A 39 -0.41 -7.81 -16.31
CA ALA A 39 -1.58 -8.02 -15.46
C ALA A 39 -2.48 -6.78 -15.54
N VAL A 40 -3.78 -6.99 -15.68
CA VAL A 40 -4.82 -5.96 -15.61
C VAL A 40 -5.66 -6.25 -14.38
N VAL A 41 -5.73 -5.30 -13.48
CA VAL A 41 -6.42 -5.43 -12.20
C VAL A 41 -7.30 -4.21 -11.96
N PRO A 42 -8.37 -4.34 -11.15
CA PRO A 42 -9.13 -3.18 -10.71
C PRO A 42 -8.23 -2.20 -9.97
N TYR A 43 -8.45 -0.90 -10.16
CA TYR A 43 -7.62 0.13 -9.53
C TYR A 43 -7.67 0.05 -7.99
N ASP A 44 -8.87 -0.07 -7.42
CA ASP A 44 -9.04 -0.15 -5.97
C ASP A 44 -8.38 -1.41 -5.38
N TYR A 45 -8.41 -2.52 -6.12
CA TYR A 45 -7.68 -3.73 -5.72
C TYR A 45 -6.17 -3.48 -5.63
N LEU A 46 -5.59 -2.79 -6.63
CA LEU A 46 -4.17 -2.45 -6.60
C LEU A 46 -3.85 -1.52 -5.44
N MET A 47 -4.66 -0.49 -5.19
CA MET A 47 -4.44 0.44 -4.10
C MET A 47 -4.51 -0.24 -2.73
N ASN A 48 -5.54 -1.05 -2.49
CA ASN A 48 -5.68 -1.77 -1.23
C ASN A 48 -4.54 -2.78 -1.01
N LEU A 49 -4.02 -3.38 -2.09
CA LEU A 49 -2.85 -4.27 -2.00
C LEU A 49 -1.58 -3.50 -1.63
N LEU A 50 -1.37 -2.31 -2.18
CA LEU A 50 -0.22 -1.46 -1.85
C LEU A 50 -0.30 -0.97 -0.40
N GLU A 51 -1.47 -0.52 0.05
CA GLU A 51 -1.70 -0.13 1.45
C GLU A 51 -1.42 -1.29 2.41
N ALA A 52 -1.95 -2.48 2.13
CA ALA A 52 -1.69 -3.67 2.95
C ALA A 52 -0.20 -4.07 2.98
N LEU A 53 0.54 -3.82 1.90
CA LEU A 53 1.99 -4.04 1.85
C LEU A 53 2.73 -3.02 2.71
N GLU A 54 2.36 -1.75 2.63
CA GLU A 54 2.91 -0.68 3.48
C GLU A 54 2.63 -0.98 4.96
N ASP A 55 1.40 -1.33 5.32
CA ASP A 55 1.02 -1.72 6.68
C ASP A 55 1.85 -2.92 7.19
N ALA A 56 2.11 -3.91 6.34
CA ALA A 56 2.91 -5.08 6.71
C ALA A 56 4.39 -4.72 6.93
N ILE A 57 4.94 -3.82 6.11
CA ILE A 57 6.29 -3.29 6.27
C ILE A 57 6.37 -2.49 7.57
N ASP A 58 5.45 -1.56 7.80
CA ASP A 58 5.41 -0.71 8.99
C ASP A 58 5.22 -1.55 10.27
N SER A 59 4.36 -2.56 10.22
CA SER A 59 4.20 -3.52 11.32
C SER A 59 5.49 -4.29 11.61
N THR A 60 6.23 -4.67 10.56
CA THR A 60 7.53 -5.35 10.71
C THR A 60 8.58 -4.42 11.28
N LEU A 61 8.63 -3.16 10.81
CA LEU A 61 9.51 -2.12 11.34
C LEU A 61 9.21 -1.83 12.80
N LEU A 62 7.93 -1.71 13.17
CA LEU A 62 7.49 -1.53 14.55
C LEU A 62 7.91 -2.72 15.41
N LYS A 63 7.67 -3.95 14.95
CA LYS A 63 8.07 -5.16 15.67
C LYS A 63 9.59 -5.21 15.88
N ASN A 64 10.37 -4.90 14.85
CA ASN A 64 11.83 -4.85 14.96
C ASN A 64 12.28 -3.75 15.92
N ALA A 65 11.68 -2.55 15.84
CA ALA A 65 11.96 -1.46 16.77
C ALA A 65 11.63 -1.84 18.21
N VAL A 66 10.57 -2.64 18.42
CA VAL A 66 10.21 -3.16 19.74
C VAL A 66 11.23 -4.19 20.25
N GLU A 67 11.69 -5.08 19.38
CA GLU A 67 12.67 -6.10 19.74
C GLU A 67 14.09 -5.55 19.90
N SER A 68 14.43 -4.46 19.21
CA SER A 68 15.79 -3.88 19.21
C SER A 68 16.01 -2.78 20.25
N ASN A 69 14.95 -2.25 20.87
CA ASN A 69 15.05 -1.17 21.84
C ASN A 69 14.51 -1.60 23.22
N ASP A 70 15.30 -1.34 24.26
CA ASP A 70 14.91 -1.61 25.66
C ASP A 70 14.03 -0.51 26.27
N ILE A 71 13.86 0.63 25.58
CA ILE A 71 13.22 1.84 26.09
C ILE A 71 12.32 2.44 25.01
N PHE A 72 11.09 2.77 25.40
CA PHE A 72 10.14 3.52 24.59
C PHE A 72 9.86 4.85 25.27
N PHE A 73 9.70 5.89 24.45
CA PHE A 73 9.32 7.22 24.94
C PHE A 73 7.86 7.49 24.60
N SER A 74 7.13 8.08 25.54
CA SER A 74 5.78 8.57 25.30
C SER A 74 5.80 9.81 24.40
N PHE A 75 4.67 10.12 23.79
CA PHE A 75 4.56 11.31 22.94
C PHE A 75 4.81 12.60 23.75
N GLU A 76 4.36 12.64 25.00
CA GLU A 76 4.62 13.74 25.94
C GLU A 76 6.11 13.89 26.27
N GLU A 77 6.82 12.78 26.44
CA GLU A 77 8.27 12.79 26.70
C GLU A 77 9.05 13.33 25.50
N VAL A 78 8.63 12.96 24.29
CA VAL A 78 9.22 13.48 23.04
C VAL A 78 8.95 14.98 22.88
N ILE A 79 7.72 15.44 23.15
CA ILE A 79 7.38 16.87 23.11
C ILE A 79 8.16 17.65 24.16
N ALA A 80 8.28 17.13 25.38
CA ALA A 80 9.04 17.77 26.44
C ALA A 80 10.53 17.91 26.05
N ALA A 81 11.13 16.84 25.50
CA ALA A 81 12.49 16.86 25.00
C ALA A 81 12.67 17.85 23.84
N HIS A 82 11.72 17.90 22.90
CA HIS A 82 11.73 18.86 21.80
C HIS A 82 11.66 20.31 22.29
N ASN A 83 10.70 20.61 23.18
CA ASN A 83 10.50 21.94 23.77
C ASN A 83 11.77 22.40 24.50
N GLN A 84 12.40 21.50 25.26
CA GLN A 84 13.66 21.78 25.95
C GLN A 84 14.81 22.04 24.97
N ALA A 85 14.95 21.23 23.91
CA ALA A 85 16.05 21.34 22.96
C ALA A 85 15.94 22.58 22.06
N HIS A 86 14.73 23.02 21.74
CA HIS A 86 14.48 24.11 20.79
C HIS A 86 13.91 25.39 21.42
N ASN A 87 13.72 25.39 22.75
CA ASN A 87 13.17 26.51 23.51
C ASN A 87 11.84 27.01 22.93
N VAL A 88 10.95 26.05 22.67
CA VAL A 88 9.57 26.27 22.18
C VAL A 88 8.57 25.70 23.18
N GLU A 89 7.30 26.11 23.10
CA GLU A 89 6.22 25.61 23.97
C GLU A 89 5.12 25.00 23.10
N VAL A 90 5.37 23.80 22.59
CA VAL A 90 4.38 23.00 21.87
C VAL A 90 3.60 22.15 22.87
N ARG A 91 2.28 22.08 22.75
CA ARG A 91 1.43 21.26 23.62
C ARG A 91 0.83 20.09 22.87
N VAL A 92 0.52 19.02 23.58
CA VAL A 92 -0.13 17.83 23.00
C VAL A 92 -1.46 18.20 22.36
N GLU A 93 -2.20 19.15 22.96
CA GLU A 93 -3.51 19.59 22.47
C GLU A 93 -3.43 20.26 21.08
N ASP A 94 -2.26 20.74 20.66
CA ASP A 94 -2.07 21.36 19.35
C ASP A 94 -2.20 20.35 18.20
N PHE A 95 -2.08 19.05 18.49
CA PHE A 95 -2.15 17.96 17.51
C PHE A 95 -3.47 17.18 17.54
N THR A 96 -4.27 17.30 18.59
CA THR A 96 -5.61 16.69 18.67
C THR A 96 -6.65 17.68 18.12
N LYS A 97 -6.83 17.69 16.79
CA LYS A 97 -7.94 18.39 16.11
C LYS A 97 -8.85 17.40 15.40
#